data_AF-A0A838DLP4-F1
#
_entry.id   AF-A0A838DLP4-F1
#
_cell.length_a   1.000
_cell.length_b   1.000
_cell.length_c   1.000
_cell.angle_alpha   90.00
_cell.angle_beta   90.00
_cell.angle_gamma   90.00
#
_symmetry.space_group_name_H-M   'P 1'
#
loop_
_entity.id
_entity.type
_entity.pdbx_description
1 polymer ?
#
loop_
_entity_poly.entity_id
_entity_poly.type
_entity_poly.pdbx_seq_one_letter_code
_entity_poly.pdbx_strand_id
1 'polypeptide(L)'
;MASFYDYSWTILLAPLLSFVVIVFGTRVWDLRSRPHAAVATAHDAMQTVEAHGAPAAEHSEHAATSEEHGEHGADDDEDPKVPHLTTGARVSAYVGIAIMLVACAYSWLLLFASLGVVPGIQALAARGVNLTQISYNWGNDPAFAGYAVNFHLDNLAITMLVVVTTISLLVQFYSQGYMENSAGYARFFAYLSLFTFSMLMIVFAQNFLVIFVGWELVGLSSYLLIGFWINKRARPEEERPSPASASIQAFIMNRIGDVGFIIGIMILFTHTGTFDFAQLTQATTSPTGPFAGNQTLLTVAMILVFCGAIGKSAQVPLQTWLPSAMEGPTPVSALIHAATMVAAGVYMVARTFPLFAAAGPQAFQVVAWVGGITAIFAATIGLVQTDFKRVLAFSTISQLGYMFVGLGIAGSELGPGPGM
;
A
#
# COMPACT_ATOMS: atom_id res chain seq x y z
N MET A 1 14.06 29.12 12.81
CA MET A 1 13.65 28.66 11.45
C MET A 1 14.12 27.24 11.13
N ALA A 2 14.99 26.62 11.93
CA ALA A 2 15.28 25.18 11.90
C ALA A 2 14.16 24.34 12.53
N SER A 3 12.93 24.41 12.00
CA SER A 3 11.83 23.61 12.57
C SER A 3 10.84 23.07 11.54
N PHE A 4 10.63 23.72 10.40
CA PHE A 4 9.53 23.34 9.52
C PHE A 4 9.73 21.98 8.83
N TYR A 5 10.92 21.75 8.26
CA TYR A 5 11.22 20.47 7.61
C TYR A 5 11.50 19.36 8.61
N ASP A 6 12.05 19.70 9.78
CA ASP A 6 12.52 18.77 10.82
C ASP A 6 11.38 18.00 11.50
N TYR A 7 10.12 18.43 11.32
CA TYR A 7 8.92 17.72 11.77
C TYR A 7 8.25 16.89 10.66
N SER A 8 8.81 16.81 9.45
CA SER A 8 8.20 16.11 8.32
C SER A 8 8.01 14.61 8.57
N TRP A 9 8.81 14.01 9.45
CA TRP A 9 8.64 12.64 9.91
C TRP A 9 7.30 12.37 10.60
N THR A 10 6.60 13.39 11.08
CA THR A 10 5.25 13.23 11.66
C THR A 10 4.23 12.76 10.62
N ILE A 11 4.45 13.06 9.32
CA ILE A 11 3.61 12.58 8.21
C ILE A 11 3.68 11.04 8.13
N LEU A 12 4.86 10.46 8.33
CA LEU A 12 5.04 9.00 8.35
C LEU A 12 4.22 8.35 9.46
N LEU A 13 4.23 8.93 10.67
CA LEU A 13 3.55 8.34 11.82
C LEU A 13 2.04 8.59 11.86
N ALA A 14 1.53 9.57 11.11
CA ALA A 14 0.10 9.88 11.07
C ALA A 14 -0.80 8.67 10.74
N PRO A 15 -0.57 7.90 9.65
CA PRO A 15 -1.36 6.69 9.39
C PRO A 15 -1.16 5.59 10.42
N LEU A 16 0.02 5.48 11.05
CA LEU A 16 0.23 4.53 12.15
C LEU A 16 -0.58 4.92 13.39
N LEU A 17 -0.63 6.20 13.71
CA LEU A 17 -1.47 6.73 14.79
C LEU A 17 -2.95 6.51 14.48
N SER A 18 -3.38 6.77 13.23
CA SER A 18 -4.74 6.45 12.77
C SER A 18 -5.06 4.96 12.99
N PHE A 19 -4.16 4.06 12.58
CA PHE A 19 -4.31 2.62 12.79
C PHE A 19 -4.51 2.27 14.28
N VAL A 20 -3.65 2.79 15.16
CA VAL A 20 -3.74 2.56 16.62
C VAL A 20 -5.05 3.11 17.17
N VAL A 21 -5.45 4.32 16.79
CA VAL A 21 -6.72 4.92 17.24
C VAL A 21 -7.92 4.10 16.78
N ILE A 22 -7.91 3.55 15.56
CA ILE A 22 -9.02 2.72 15.07
C ILE A 22 -9.06 1.38 15.83
N VAL A 23 -7.92 0.71 16.00
CA VAL A 23 -7.87 -0.61 16.66
C VAL A 23 -8.21 -0.53 18.15
N PHE A 24 -7.66 0.46 18.86
CA PHE A 24 -7.87 0.59 20.31
C PHE A 24 -9.06 1.46 20.66
N GLY A 25 -9.32 2.53 19.90
CA GLY A 25 -10.42 3.46 20.14
C GLY A 25 -11.78 2.81 20.00
N THR A 26 -11.95 1.89 19.05
CA THR A 26 -13.18 1.07 18.96
C THR A 26 -13.43 0.28 20.24
N ARG A 27 -12.42 -0.45 20.74
CA ARG A 27 -12.54 -1.25 21.96
C ARG A 27 -12.78 -0.40 23.21
N VAL A 28 -12.06 0.71 23.35
CA VAL A 28 -12.20 1.62 24.50
C VAL A 28 -13.59 2.26 24.49
N TRP A 29 -14.07 2.69 23.33
CA TRP A 29 -15.39 3.29 23.21
C TRP A 29 -16.49 2.27 23.49
N ASP A 30 -16.39 1.06 22.91
CA ASP A 30 -17.35 -0.02 23.15
C ASP A 30 -17.39 -0.45 24.63
N LEU A 31 -16.26 -0.42 25.35
CA LEU A 31 -16.23 -0.65 26.79
C LEU A 31 -16.93 0.46 27.58
N ARG A 32 -16.80 1.72 27.14
CA ARG A 32 -17.36 2.89 27.82
C ARG A 32 -18.85 3.10 27.52
N SER A 33 -19.32 2.68 26.35
CA SER A 33 -20.72 2.78 25.93
C SER A 33 -21.57 1.59 26.36
N ARG A 34 -20.98 0.53 26.94
CA ARG A 34 -21.76 -0.52 27.59
C ARG A 34 -22.55 0.11 28.73
N PRO A 35 -23.88 -0.02 28.77
CA PRO A 35 -24.63 0.33 29.96
C PRO A 35 -24.02 -0.47 31.11
N HIS A 36 -23.60 0.22 32.18
CA HIS A 36 -23.26 -0.46 33.42
C HIS A 36 -24.48 -1.29 33.78
N ALA A 37 -24.37 -2.62 33.70
CA ALA A 37 -25.41 -3.51 34.17
C ALA A 37 -25.65 -3.13 35.62
N ALA A 38 -26.80 -2.51 35.89
CA ALA A 38 -27.28 -2.38 37.24
C ALA A 38 -27.42 -3.81 37.76
N VAL A 39 -26.58 -4.18 38.72
CA VAL A 39 -26.77 -5.38 39.53
C VAL A 39 -27.96 -5.10 40.44
N ALA A 40 -29.16 -5.16 39.88
CA ALA A 40 -30.46 -5.04 40.51
C ALA A 40 -31.47 -5.41 39.40
N THR A 41 -32.20 -6.52 39.39
CA THR A 41 -32.76 -7.36 40.43
C THR A 41 -33.03 -8.74 39.83
N ALA A 42 -32.17 -9.74 40.12
CA ALA A 42 -32.45 -11.13 39.76
C ALA A 42 -33.40 -11.83 40.76
N HIS A 43 -34.25 -11.06 41.45
CA HIS A 43 -35.10 -11.56 42.53
C HIS A 43 -36.61 -11.52 42.25
N ASP A 44 -37.06 -10.87 41.17
CA ASP A 44 -38.49 -10.73 40.85
C ASP A 44 -38.99 -11.56 39.65
N ALA A 45 -38.09 -12.16 38.86
CA ALA A 45 -38.49 -12.93 37.68
C ALA A 45 -38.87 -14.40 37.97
N MET A 46 -38.76 -14.85 39.23
CA MET A 46 -39.00 -16.24 39.61
C MET A 46 -40.42 -16.52 40.11
N GLN A 47 -41.32 -15.52 40.14
CA GLN A 47 -42.70 -15.69 40.63
C GLN A 47 -43.79 -15.72 39.56
N THR A 48 -43.48 -15.56 38.27
CA THR A 48 -44.51 -15.47 37.21
C THR A 48 -44.54 -16.62 36.21
N VAL A 49 -43.81 -17.73 36.43
CA VAL A 49 -43.71 -18.84 35.45
C VAL A 49 -44.48 -20.11 35.87
N GLU A 50 -45.09 -20.17 37.06
CA GLU A 50 -45.77 -21.40 37.54
C GLU A 50 -47.29 -21.49 37.28
N ALA A 51 -47.88 -20.62 36.47
CA ALA A 51 -49.30 -20.74 36.12
C ALA A 51 -49.52 -20.64 34.62
N HIS A 52 -49.47 -21.80 33.93
CA HIS A 52 -50.50 -22.28 32.99
C HIS A 52 -49.93 -23.43 32.13
N GLY A 53 -50.48 -24.63 32.32
CA GLY A 53 -50.16 -25.84 31.58
C GLY A 53 -50.85 -25.94 30.21
N ALA A 54 -50.23 -26.72 29.33
CA ALA A 54 -50.61 -27.08 27.95
C ALA A 54 -51.92 -27.93 27.88
N PRO A 55 -52.49 -28.38 26.71
CA PRO A 55 -51.79 -28.83 25.49
C PRO A 55 -52.44 -28.60 24.08
N ALA A 56 -51.59 -28.89 23.07
CA ALA A 56 -51.74 -29.32 21.66
C ALA A 56 -53.09 -29.34 20.89
N ALA A 57 -53.04 -28.92 19.62
CA ALA A 57 -53.87 -29.42 18.50
C ALA A 57 -53.22 -29.16 17.12
N GLU A 58 -53.58 -29.98 16.14
CA GLU A 58 -52.92 -30.34 14.88
C GLU A 58 -53.27 -29.49 13.62
N HIS A 59 -52.46 -29.70 12.56
CA HIS A 59 -52.74 -29.70 11.11
C HIS A 59 -53.33 -28.48 10.36
N SER A 60 -52.60 -28.02 9.33
CA SER A 60 -53.12 -27.83 7.96
C SER A 60 -52.01 -27.45 6.97
N GLU A 61 -51.82 -28.29 5.96
CA GLU A 61 -51.09 -28.02 4.72
C GLU A 61 -51.88 -27.03 3.86
N HIS A 62 -51.17 -26.11 3.17
CA HIS A 62 -51.60 -25.61 1.87
C HIS A 62 -50.38 -25.30 1.00
N ALA A 63 -50.19 -26.13 -0.02
CA ALA A 63 -49.39 -25.85 -1.20
C ALA A 63 -50.18 -24.97 -2.17
N ALA A 64 -49.55 -23.93 -2.71
CA ALA A 64 -49.95 -23.28 -3.95
C ALA A 64 -48.69 -22.76 -4.67
N THR A 65 -48.42 -23.34 -5.84
CA THR A 65 -47.38 -23.01 -6.80
C THR A 65 -47.88 -21.96 -7.81
N SER A 66 -46.91 -21.29 -8.47
CA SER A 66 -46.97 -20.46 -9.71
C SER A 66 -47.77 -19.13 -9.62
N GLU A 67 -47.32 -17.97 -10.11
CA GLU A 67 -46.41 -17.72 -11.24
C GLU A 67 -45.87 -16.26 -11.22
N GLU A 68 -44.59 -16.14 -11.55
CA GLU A 68 -43.84 -15.08 -12.25
C GLU A 68 -44.24 -13.59 -12.16
N HIS A 69 -43.36 -12.83 -11.49
CA HIS A 69 -42.95 -11.50 -11.98
C HIS A 69 -41.44 -11.27 -11.73
N GLY A 70 -40.69 -11.23 -12.84
CA GLY A 70 -39.63 -10.24 -13.09
C GLY A 70 -38.34 -10.31 -12.28
N GLU A 71 -37.29 -10.84 -12.92
CA GLU A 71 -35.88 -10.41 -12.84
C GLU A 71 -35.41 -9.74 -11.54
N HIS A 72 -34.94 -10.55 -10.59
CA HIS A 72 -33.76 -10.21 -9.82
C HIS A 72 -32.91 -11.48 -9.71
N GLY A 73 -31.77 -11.47 -10.39
CA GLY A 73 -30.75 -12.51 -10.27
C GLY A 73 -30.35 -12.68 -8.81
N ALA A 74 -30.08 -13.92 -8.42
CA ALA A 74 -29.65 -14.29 -7.08
C ALA A 74 -28.33 -13.58 -6.70
N ASP A 75 -28.44 -12.45 -5.99
CA ASP A 75 -27.34 -11.72 -5.34
C ASP A 75 -27.11 -12.23 -3.89
N ASP A 76 -27.15 -13.55 -3.67
CA ASP A 76 -26.98 -14.17 -2.34
C ASP A 76 -25.49 -14.37 -1.95
N ASP A 77 -24.71 -13.28 -2.01
CA ASP A 77 -23.30 -13.17 -1.58
C ASP A 77 -23.05 -11.80 -0.90
N GLU A 78 -24.07 -11.22 -0.26
CA GLU A 78 -23.98 -9.89 0.36
C GLU A 78 -23.01 -9.87 1.56
N ASP A 79 -22.13 -8.86 1.59
CA ASP A 79 -21.30 -8.47 2.74
C ASP A 79 -22.13 -8.56 4.04
N PRO A 80 -21.65 -9.15 5.15
CA PRO A 80 -22.40 -9.18 6.39
C PRO A 80 -22.74 -7.75 6.83
N LYS A 81 -23.98 -7.34 6.55
CA LYS A 81 -24.51 -6.03 6.91
C LYS A 81 -24.93 -6.05 8.37
N VAL A 82 -24.56 -5.02 9.12
CA VAL A 82 -25.06 -4.76 10.47
C VAL A 82 -26.13 -3.67 10.42
N PRO A 83 -27.24 -3.82 11.17
CA PRO A 83 -28.34 -2.86 11.15
C PRO A 83 -27.96 -1.47 11.67
N HIS A 84 -26.90 -1.39 12.50
CA HIS A 84 -26.28 -0.13 12.90
C HIS A 84 -24.80 -0.36 13.20
N LEU A 85 -23.94 0.57 12.80
CA LEU A 85 -22.55 0.60 13.24
C LEU A 85 -22.47 1.02 14.70
N THR A 86 -21.52 0.46 15.44
CA THR A 86 -21.20 0.97 16.77
C THR A 86 -20.69 2.41 16.65
N THR A 87 -21.10 3.27 17.58
CA THR A 87 -20.65 4.66 17.63
C THR A 87 -19.12 4.76 17.72
N GLY A 88 -18.47 3.79 18.38
CA GLY A 88 -17.02 3.70 18.47
C GLY A 88 -16.33 3.47 17.13
N ALA A 89 -16.89 2.60 16.28
CA ALA A 89 -16.38 2.36 14.93
C ALA A 89 -16.43 3.64 14.08
N ARG A 90 -17.55 4.36 14.10
CA ARG A 90 -17.70 5.62 13.35
C ARG A 90 -16.75 6.71 13.85
N VAL A 91 -16.75 6.98 15.16
CA VAL A 91 -15.92 8.04 15.75
C VAL A 91 -14.43 7.78 15.49
N SER A 92 -13.97 6.54 15.69
CA SER A 92 -12.56 6.20 15.48
C SER A 92 -12.13 6.34 14.01
N ALA A 93 -12.99 6.01 13.05
CA ALA A 93 -12.72 6.22 11.63
C ALA A 93 -12.66 7.72 11.27
N TYR A 94 -13.56 8.56 11.79
CA TYR A 94 -13.50 10.01 11.58
C TYR A 94 -12.22 10.63 12.17
N VAL A 95 -11.81 10.19 13.36
CA VAL A 95 -10.55 10.64 13.97
C VAL A 95 -9.36 10.21 13.10
N GLY A 96 -9.36 8.97 12.58
CA GLY A 96 -8.34 8.50 11.63
C GLY A 96 -8.25 9.36 10.37
N ILE A 97 -9.41 9.68 9.77
CA ILE A 97 -9.49 10.58 8.60
C ILE A 97 -8.97 11.97 8.94
N ALA A 98 -9.30 12.52 10.11
CA ALA A 98 -8.82 13.84 10.54
C ALA A 98 -7.29 13.87 10.70
N ILE A 99 -6.69 12.81 11.27
CA ILE A 99 -5.23 12.67 11.35
C ILE A 99 -4.61 12.66 9.95
N MET A 100 -5.22 11.93 9.01
CA MET A 100 -4.77 11.86 7.62
C MET A 100 -4.94 13.18 6.86
N LEU A 101 -5.98 13.95 7.17
CA LEU A 101 -6.19 15.29 6.62
C LEU A 101 -5.03 16.22 7.02
N VAL A 102 -4.61 16.20 8.28
CA VAL A 102 -3.49 17.00 8.77
C VAL A 102 -2.18 16.60 8.07
N ALA A 103 -1.93 15.30 7.91
CA ALA A 103 -0.77 14.80 7.20
C ALA A 103 -0.77 15.20 5.72
N CYS A 104 -1.93 15.12 5.05
CA CYS A 104 -2.12 15.57 3.67
C CYS A 104 -1.85 17.07 3.53
N ALA A 105 -2.47 17.90 4.38
CA ALA A 105 -2.25 19.36 4.37
C ALA A 105 -0.78 19.72 4.58
N TYR A 106 -0.10 19.02 5.49
CA TYR A 106 1.32 19.23 5.73
C TYR A 106 2.19 18.80 4.54
N SER A 107 1.86 17.71 3.85
CA SER A 107 2.57 17.28 2.63
C SER A 107 2.47 18.31 1.49
N TRP A 108 1.29 18.91 1.29
CA TRP A 108 1.10 19.98 0.31
C TRP A 108 1.86 21.24 0.70
N LEU A 109 1.87 21.58 1.98
CA LEU A 109 2.67 22.70 2.49
C LEU A 109 4.16 22.46 2.28
N LEU A 110 4.66 21.24 2.46
CA LEU A 110 6.06 20.87 2.15
C LEU A 110 6.38 21.05 0.66
N LEU A 111 5.46 20.69 -0.24
CA LEU A 111 5.62 20.91 -1.68
C LEU A 111 5.66 22.40 -2.03
N PHE A 112 4.73 23.21 -1.52
CA PHE A 112 4.75 24.65 -1.78
C PHE A 112 5.98 25.33 -1.17
N ALA A 113 6.44 24.86 -0.01
CA ALA A 113 7.66 25.32 0.61
C ALA A 113 8.91 24.92 -0.20
N SER A 114 8.98 23.68 -0.71
CA SER A 114 10.12 23.25 -1.54
C SER A 114 10.24 24.04 -2.85
N LEU A 115 9.11 24.47 -3.42
CA LEU A 115 9.03 25.35 -4.58
C LEU A 115 9.30 26.84 -4.27
N GLY A 116 9.49 27.21 -3.00
CA GLY A 116 9.75 28.60 -2.59
C GLY A 116 8.54 29.53 -2.66
N VAL A 117 7.33 28.98 -2.73
CA VAL A 117 6.07 29.75 -2.82
C VAL A 117 5.63 30.28 -1.46
N VAL A 118 6.05 29.66 -0.36
CA VAL A 118 5.63 30.02 1.01
C VAL A 118 6.53 31.11 1.60
N PRO A 119 6.01 32.33 1.87
CA PRO A 119 6.80 33.40 2.47
C PRO A 119 7.32 32.99 3.86
N GLY A 120 8.61 33.23 4.11
CA GLY A 120 9.25 32.97 5.41
C GLY A 120 9.78 31.54 5.59
N ILE A 121 9.59 30.63 4.62
CA ILE A 121 10.22 29.31 4.60
C ILE A 121 11.21 29.27 3.42
N GLN A 122 12.47 28.97 3.70
CA GLN A 122 13.48 28.83 2.65
C GLN A 122 13.19 27.61 1.78
N ALA A 123 13.30 27.76 0.46
CA ALA A 123 13.18 26.67 -0.48
C ALA A 123 14.18 25.55 -0.15
N LEU A 124 13.78 24.30 -0.38
CA LEU A 124 14.60 23.13 -0.03
C LEU A 124 15.97 23.16 -0.74
N ALA A 125 16.01 23.63 -1.99
CA ALA A 125 17.24 23.81 -2.76
C ALA A 125 18.26 24.73 -2.06
N ALA A 126 17.80 25.72 -1.28
CA ALA A 126 18.67 26.64 -0.53
C ALA A 126 19.23 26.02 0.77
N ARG A 127 18.66 24.90 1.25
CA ARG A 127 19.08 24.17 2.46
C ARG A 127 20.00 22.97 2.19
N GLY A 128 20.29 22.70 0.92
CA GLY A 128 20.84 21.43 0.48
C GLY A 128 19.71 20.46 0.16
N VAL A 129 19.79 19.80 -0.99
CA VAL A 129 18.74 18.95 -1.59
C VAL A 129 18.32 17.76 -0.69
N ASN A 130 19.08 17.51 0.38
CA ASN A 130 19.04 16.31 1.18
C ASN A 130 18.90 16.61 2.69
N LEU A 131 17.70 16.42 3.25
CA LEU A 131 17.44 16.55 4.70
C LEU A 131 17.15 15.19 5.34
N THR A 132 18.11 14.66 6.11
CA THR A 132 17.88 13.50 6.99
C THR A 132 17.10 13.94 8.23
N GLN A 133 15.93 13.33 8.44
CA GLN A 133 14.94 13.70 9.45
C GLN A 133 15.11 12.93 10.75
N ILE A 134 15.31 11.62 10.64
CA ILE A 134 15.51 10.70 11.76
C ILE A 134 16.60 9.73 11.34
N SER A 135 17.56 9.49 12.23
CA SER A 135 18.59 8.46 12.11
C SER A 135 18.58 7.64 13.39
N TYR A 136 18.22 6.37 13.31
CA TYR A 136 18.24 5.45 14.45
C TYR A 136 19.17 4.26 14.17
N ASN A 137 20.20 4.07 14.98
CA ASN A 137 21.10 2.92 14.82
C ASN A 137 20.37 1.62 15.21
N TRP A 138 20.10 0.79 14.21
CA TRP A 138 19.51 -0.52 14.30
C TRP A 138 20.55 -1.54 14.78
N GLY A 139 20.98 -1.39 16.03
CA GLY A 139 21.90 -2.30 16.70
C GLY A 139 23.05 -1.57 17.40
N ASN A 140 23.36 -2.02 18.61
CA ASN A 140 24.53 -1.58 19.39
C ASN A 140 25.69 -2.59 19.34
N ASP A 141 25.49 -3.73 18.68
CA ASP A 141 26.51 -4.75 18.48
C ASP A 141 27.53 -4.23 17.44
N PRO A 142 28.85 -4.39 17.65
CA PRO A 142 29.87 -4.05 16.64
C PRO A 142 29.62 -4.63 15.24
N ALA A 143 28.94 -5.79 15.13
CA ALA A 143 28.56 -6.38 13.85
C ALA A 143 27.40 -5.62 13.14
N PHE A 144 26.61 -4.87 13.91
CA PHE A 144 25.51 -4.01 13.46
C PHE A 144 25.78 -2.50 13.64
N ALA A 145 26.96 -2.15 14.14
CA ALA A 145 27.38 -0.77 14.41
C ALA A 145 27.62 -0.04 13.09
N GLY A 146 26.64 0.74 12.65
CA GLY A 146 26.65 1.49 11.40
C GLY A 146 25.34 1.46 10.63
N TYR A 147 24.39 0.60 11.01
CA TYR A 147 23.09 0.53 10.34
C TYR A 147 22.10 1.53 10.91
N ALA A 148 22.00 2.70 10.30
CA ALA A 148 21.02 3.70 10.67
C ALA A 148 19.73 3.56 9.86
N VAL A 149 18.59 3.44 10.53
CA VAL A 149 17.26 3.69 9.98
C VAL A 149 17.16 5.19 9.74
N ASN A 150 17.39 5.57 8.49
CA ASN A 150 17.40 6.94 8.03
C ASN A 150 16.11 7.25 7.27
N PHE A 151 15.39 8.25 7.74
CA PHE A 151 14.26 8.84 7.03
C PHE A 151 14.70 10.15 6.39
N HIS A 152 14.45 10.29 5.10
CA HIS A 152 14.97 11.38 4.29
C HIS A 152 13.87 12.10 3.55
N LEU A 153 14.06 13.41 3.36
CA LEU A 153 13.19 14.25 2.57
C LEU A 153 13.98 14.95 1.46
N ASP A 154 13.60 14.65 0.22
CA ASP A 154 14.02 15.36 -1.00
C ASP A 154 12.82 15.63 -1.90
N ASN A 155 13.03 16.25 -3.06
CA ASN A 155 11.96 16.64 -3.97
C ASN A 155 11.16 15.46 -4.52
N LEU A 156 11.82 14.32 -4.77
CA LEU A 156 11.16 13.09 -5.23
C LEU A 156 10.26 12.53 -4.14
N ALA A 157 10.76 12.45 -2.90
CA ALA A 157 9.99 12.01 -1.74
C ALA A 157 8.80 12.95 -1.50
N ILE A 158 8.99 14.28 -1.50
CA ILE A 158 7.90 15.26 -1.29
C ILE A 158 6.79 15.09 -2.33
N THR A 159 7.16 14.93 -3.60
CA THR A 159 6.18 14.71 -4.67
C THR A 159 5.36 13.45 -4.39
N MET A 160 6.03 12.36 -4.00
CA MET A 160 5.35 11.11 -3.71
C MET A 160 4.52 11.15 -2.42
N LEU A 161 4.94 11.92 -1.41
CA LEU A 161 4.17 12.14 -0.18
C LEU A 161 2.83 12.79 -0.48
N VAL A 162 2.82 13.80 -1.35
CA VAL A 162 1.58 14.49 -1.76
C VAL A 162 0.64 13.50 -2.45
N VAL A 163 1.15 12.70 -3.39
CA VAL A 163 0.35 11.69 -4.11
C VAL A 163 -0.25 10.66 -3.15
N VAL A 164 0.57 10.06 -2.29
CA VAL A 164 0.14 9.00 -1.35
C VAL A 164 -0.87 9.53 -0.34
N THR A 165 -0.59 10.66 0.31
CA THR A 165 -1.47 11.20 1.36
C THR A 165 -2.78 11.74 0.79
N THR A 166 -2.76 12.38 -0.38
CA THR A 166 -3.97 12.90 -1.04
C THR A 166 -4.89 11.76 -1.46
N ILE A 167 -4.38 10.76 -2.18
CA ILE A 167 -5.20 9.62 -2.61
C ILE A 167 -5.68 8.80 -1.42
N SER A 168 -4.83 8.58 -0.40
CA SER A 168 -5.25 7.89 0.81
C SER A 168 -6.39 8.62 1.53
N LEU A 169 -6.32 9.95 1.67
CA LEU A 169 -7.38 10.74 2.27
C LEU A 169 -8.69 10.62 1.48
N LEU A 170 -8.63 10.76 0.15
CA LEU A 170 -9.81 10.65 -0.72
C LEU A 170 -10.45 9.25 -0.65
N VAL A 171 -9.63 8.19 -0.66
CA VAL A 171 -10.09 6.81 -0.51
C VAL A 171 -10.75 6.61 0.85
N GLN A 172 -10.15 7.10 1.94
CA GLN A 172 -10.75 6.98 3.27
C GLN A 172 -12.08 7.75 3.37
N PHE A 173 -12.17 8.94 2.76
CA PHE A 173 -13.42 9.69 2.70
C PHE A 173 -14.50 8.93 1.89
N TYR A 174 -14.16 8.44 0.70
CA TYR A 174 -15.07 7.64 -0.13
C TYR A 174 -15.53 6.35 0.58
N SER A 175 -14.63 5.73 1.34
CA SER A 175 -14.89 4.49 2.09
C SER A 175 -15.95 4.65 3.18
N GLN A 176 -16.25 5.89 3.61
CA GLN A 176 -17.30 6.15 4.59
C GLN A 176 -18.68 5.73 4.07
N GLY A 177 -19.01 6.13 2.84
CA GLY A 177 -20.27 5.75 2.20
C GLY A 177 -20.23 4.32 1.68
N TYR A 178 -19.09 3.88 1.13
CA TYR A 178 -18.99 2.53 0.58
C TYR A 178 -19.14 1.42 1.63
N MET A 179 -18.59 1.63 2.83
CA MET A 179 -18.65 0.66 3.94
C MET A 179 -19.80 0.93 4.91
N GLU A 180 -20.74 1.80 4.54
CA GLU A 180 -21.89 2.08 5.39
C GLU A 180 -22.67 0.79 5.64
N ASN A 181 -22.87 0.45 6.92
CA ASN A 181 -23.52 -0.77 7.38
C ASN A 181 -22.72 -2.08 7.20
N SER A 182 -21.43 -2.05 6.86
CA SER A 182 -20.59 -3.25 6.84
C SER A 182 -20.12 -3.66 8.24
N ALA A 183 -20.23 -4.95 8.59
CA ALA A 183 -19.70 -5.50 9.86
C ALA A 183 -18.19 -5.30 10.02
N GLY A 184 -17.46 -5.21 8.90
CA GLY A 184 -16.00 -5.08 8.87
C GLY A 184 -15.48 -3.64 8.89
N TYR A 185 -16.34 -2.64 9.14
CA TYR A 185 -16.01 -1.21 8.97
C TYR A 185 -14.70 -0.78 9.66
N ALA A 186 -14.54 -0.99 10.96
CA ALA A 186 -13.34 -0.56 11.68
C ALA A 186 -12.07 -1.28 11.20
N ARG A 187 -12.18 -2.59 10.90
CA ARG A 187 -11.08 -3.41 10.36
C ARG A 187 -10.62 -2.87 9.01
N PHE A 188 -11.55 -2.43 8.16
CA PHE A 188 -11.26 -1.87 6.85
C PHE A 188 -10.44 -0.59 6.95
N PHE A 189 -10.86 0.38 7.77
CA PHE A 189 -10.14 1.63 7.98
C PHE A 189 -8.77 1.43 8.64
N ALA A 190 -8.64 0.44 9.54
CA ALA A 190 -7.35 0.05 10.08
C ALA A 190 -6.42 -0.46 8.96
N TYR A 191 -6.89 -1.36 8.09
CA TYR A 191 -6.07 -1.86 6.99
C TYR A 191 -5.67 -0.77 5.99
N LEU A 192 -6.56 0.19 5.66
CA LEU A 192 -6.22 1.35 4.83
C LEU A 192 -5.12 2.22 5.47
N SER A 193 -5.20 2.42 6.79
CA SER A 193 -4.20 3.18 7.54
C SER A 193 -2.85 2.44 7.57
N LEU A 194 -2.86 1.13 7.82
CA LEU A 194 -1.65 0.29 7.78
C LEU A 194 -0.99 0.31 6.40
N PHE A 195 -1.79 0.24 5.35
CA PHE A 195 -1.33 0.29 3.97
C PHE A 195 -0.74 1.66 3.59
N THR A 196 -1.34 2.74 4.10
CA THR A 196 -0.80 4.09 3.90
C THR A 196 0.54 4.26 4.64
N PHE A 197 0.62 3.77 5.88
CA PHE A 197 1.86 3.78 6.66
C PHE A 197 2.99 3.03 5.95
N SER A 198 2.71 1.84 5.44
CA SER A 198 3.71 1.03 4.74
C SER A 198 4.21 1.71 3.48
N MET A 199 3.33 2.33 2.70
CA MET A 199 3.74 3.10 1.52
C MET A 199 4.58 4.33 1.90
N LEU A 200 4.19 5.09 2.94
CA LEU A 200 4.99 6.23 3.40
C LEU A 200 6.38 5.80 3.90
N MET A 201 6.49 4.61 4.52
CA MET A 201 7.79 4.07 4.92
C MET A 201 8.74 3.88 3.73
N ILE A 202 8.23 3.43 2.58
CA ILE A 202 9.00 3.34 1.33
C ILE A 202 9.41 4.72 0.85
N VAL A 203 8.49 5.70 0.88
CA VAL A 203 8.77 7.06 0.40
C VAL A 203 9.86 7.75 1.21
N PHE A 204 9.83 7.66 2.54
CA PHE A 204 10.85 8.27 3.39
C PHE A 204 12.18 7.48 3.45
N ALA A 205 12.27 6.29 2.88
CA ALA A 205 13.44 5.42 3.03
C ALA A 205 14.69 6.00 2.35
N GLN A 206 15.81 6.05 3.09
CA GLN A 206 17.14 6.41 2.57
C GLN A 206 18.06 5.19 2.35
N ASN A 207 17.61 4.00 2.71
CA ASN A 207 18.38 2.78 2.55
C ASN A 207 17.48 1.62 2.11
N PHE A 208 18.09 0.60 1.49
CA PHE A 208 17.38 -0.57 0.99
C PHE A 208 16.65 -1.35 2.09
N LEU A 209 17.16 -1.31 3.31
CA LEU A 209 16.62 -2.06 4.43
C LEU A 209 15.26 -1.48 4.88
N VAL A 210 15.13 -0.15 4.98
CA VAL A 210 13.85 0.52 5.26
C VAL A 210 12.88 0.37 4.10
N ILE A 211 13.36 0.48 2.84
CA ILE A 211 12.52 0.15 1.67
C ILE A 211 11.98 -1.27 1.84
N PHE A 212 12.82 -2.26 2.12
CA PHE A 212 12.42 -3.66 2.24
C PHE A 212 11.37 -3.89 3.33
N VAL A 213 11.51 -3.27 4.52
CA VAL A 213 10.48 -3.36 5.57
C VAL A 213 9.15 -2.76 5.08
N GLY A 214 9.18 -1.58 4.47
CA GLY A 214 7.98 -0.97 3.88
C GLY A 214 7.38 -1.82 2.75
N TRP A 215 8.25 -2.42 1.93
CA TRP A 215 7.91 -3.28 0.79
C TRP A 215 7.10 -4.50 1.19
N GLU A 216 7.56 -5.15 2.25
CA GLU A 216 6.92 -6.31 2.86
C GLU A 216 5.60 -5.92 3.52
N LEU A 217 5.59 -4.80 4.23
CA LEU A 217 4.39 -4.32 4.89
C LEU A 217 3.31 -3.88 3.89
N VAL A 218 3.68 -3.31 2.73
CA VAL A 218 2.76 -3.05 1.61
C VAL A 218 2.20 -4.37 1.07
N GLY A 219 3.03 -5.41 0.89
CA GLY A 219 2.58 -6.73 0.43
C GLY A 219 1.62 -7.42 1.41
N LEU A 220 1.89 -7.32 2.71
CA LEU A 220 1.02 -7.85 3.76
C LEU A 220 -0.31 -7.09 3.81
N SER A 221 -0.26 -5.76 3.82
CA SER A 221 -1.48 -4.94 3.87
C SER A 221 -2.33 -5.06 2.61
N SER A 222 -1.71 -5.21 1.42
CA SER A 222 -2.45 -5.52 0.18
C SER A 222 -3.13 -6.88 0.23
N TYR A 223 -2.45 -7.90 0.77
CA TYR A 223 -3.02 -9.23 0.96
C TYR A 223 -4.29 -9.16 1.83
N LEU A 224 -4.23 -8.45 2.96
CA LEU A 224 -5.36 -8.27 3.88
C LEU A 224 -6.52 -7.48 3.25
N LEU A 225 -6.24 -6.50 2.40
CA LEU A 225 -7.24 -5.67 1.75
C LEU A 225 -7.91 -6.34 0.53
N ILE A 226 -7.15 -7.06 -0.30
CA ILE A 226 -7.69 -7.85 -1.42
C ILE A 226 -8.58 -8.98 -0.86
N GLY A 227 -8.09 -9.69 0.16
CA GLY A 227 -8.80 -10.78 0.82
C GLY A 227 -9.81 -10.33 1.87
N PHE A 228 -10.25 -9.06 1.87
CA PHE A 228 -11.10 -8.52 2.93
C PHE A 228 -12.41 -9.31 3.11
N TRP A 229 -13.03 -9.71 2.00
CA TRP A 229 -14.20 -10.60 1.96
C TRP A 229 -13.80 -12.04 1.71
N ILE A 230 -13.02 -12.62 2.63
CA ILE A 230 -12.45 -13.97 2.49
C ILE A 230 -13.49 -15.08 2.29
N ASN A 231 -14.72 -14.89 2.79
CA ASN A 231 -15.80 -15.87 2.72
C ASN A 231 -16.58 -15.84 1.39
N LYS A 232 -16.36 -14.83 0.53
CA LYS A 232 -17.05 -14.71 -0.75
C LYS A 232 -16.61 -15.82 -1.70
N ARG A 233 -17.58 -16.46 -2.37
CA ARG A 233 -17.31 -17.57 -3.28
C ARG A 233 -16.75 -17.08 -4.62
N ALA A 234 -16.01 -17.95 -5.30
CA ALA A 234 -15.58 -17.71 -6.66
C ALA A 234 -16.79 -17.78 -7.61
N ARG A 235 -16.75 -17.03 -8.71
CA ARG A 235 -17.76 -17.08 -9.78
C ARG A 235 -17.11 -17.58 -11.07
N PRO A 236 -17.12 -18.92 -11.32
CA PRO A 236 -16.42 -19.52 -12.46
C PRO A 236 -16.98 -19.05 -13.81
N GLU A 237 -18.29 -18.80 -13.88
CA GLU A 237 -18.98 -18.34 -15.09
C GLU A 237 -18.48 -16.97 -15.59
N GLU A 238 -17.97 -16.14 -14.67
CA GLU A 238 -17.43 -14.81 -14.97
C GLU A 238 -15.89 -14.80 -14.97
N GLU A 239 -15.26 -15.98 -14.91
CA GLU A 239 -13.81 -16.16 -14.71
C GLU A 239 -13.26 -15.37 -13.51
N ARG A 240 -14.07 -15.18 -12.45
CA ARG A 240 -13.71 -14.40 -11.26
C ARG A 240 -13.19 -15.31 -10.14
N PRO A 241 -11.92 -15.17 -9.71
CA PRO A 241 -11.41 -15.93 -8.58
C PRO A 241 -12.10 -15.49 -7.27
N SER A 242 -12.01 -16.31 -6.22
CA SER A 242 -12.47 -15.85 -4.91
C SER A 242 -11.49 -14.78 -4.37
N PRO A 243 -11.94 -13.82 -3.54
CA PRO A 243 -11.03 -12.85 -2.91
C PRO A 243 -9.90 -13.52 -2.11
N ALA A 244 -10.18 -14.69 -1.53
CA ALA A 244 -9.18 -15.51 -0.85
C ALA A 244 -8.08 -15.98 -1.82
N SER A 245 -8.43 -16.61 -2.94
CA SER A 245 -7.42 -17.07 -3.91
C SER A 245 -6.71 -15.92 -4.60
N ALA A 246 -7.43 -14.83 -4.91
CA ALA A 246 -6.86 -13.62 -5.49
C ALA A 246 -5.81 -12.97 -4.56
N SER A 247 -6.09 -12.88 -3.26
CA SER A 247 -5.14 -12.33 -2.28
C SER A 247 -3.88 -13.18 -2.18
N ILE A 248 -4.02 -14.52 -2.14
CA ILE A 248 -2.89 -15.45 -2.11
C ILE A 248 -2.06 -15.35 -3.40
N GLN A 249 -2.72 -15.31 -4.57
CA GLN A 249 -2.04 -15.14 -5.85
C GLN A 249 -1.22 -13.83 -5.85
N ALA A 250 -1.81 -12.72 -5.42
CA ALA A 250 -1.10 -11.45 -5.31
C ALA A 250 0.08 -11.55 -4.37
N PHE A 251 -0.10 -12.13 -3.19
CA PHE A 251 0.99 -12.27 -2.22
C PHE A 251 2.16 -13.11 -2.78
N ILE A 252 1.87 -14.24 -3.43
CA ILE A 252 2.88 -15.13 -4.02
C ILE A 252 3.60 -14.45 -5.19
N MET A 253 2.88 -13.81 -6.11
CA MET A 253 3.49 -13.16 -7.28
C MET A 253 4.42 -12.03 -6.87
N ASN A 254 4.02 -11.23 -5.87
CA ASN A 254 4.90 -10.21 -5.30
C ASN A 254 6.12 -10.84 -4.63
N ARG A 255 5.93 -11.93 -3.87
CA ARG A 255 7.01 -12.65 -3.19
C ARG A 255 8.08 -13.17 -4.15
N ILE A 256 7.70 -13.64 -5.33
CA ILE A 256 8.63 -14.09 -6.37
C ILE A 256 9.55 -12.93 -6.81
N GLY A 257 9.00 -11.74 -7.01
CA GLY A 257 9.79 -10.54 -7.28
C GLY A 257 10.69 -10.15 -6.10
N ASP A 258 10.16 -10.27 -4.87
CA ASP A 258 10.87 -9.94 -3.64
C ASP A 258 12.10 -10.84 -3.40
N VAL A 259 12.08 -12.10 -3.85
CA VAL A 259 13.27 -12.98 -3.83
C VAL A 259 14.41 -12.37 -4.64
N GLY A 260 14.13 -11.90 -5.86
CA GLY A 260 15.13 -11.20 -6.67
C GLY A 260 15.63 -9.93 -5.99
N PHE A 261 14.71 -9.15 -5.42
CA PHE A 261 15.04 -7.93 -4.70
C PHE A 261 16.01 -8.18 -3.53
N ILE A 262 15.72 -9.18 -2.69
CA ILE A 262 16.57 -9.57 -1.56
C ILE A 262 17.96 -10.00 -2.04
N ILE A 263 18.05 -10.83 -3.08
CA ILE A 263 19.35 -11.26 -3.60
C ILE A 263 20.15 -10.05 -4.11
N GLY A 264 19.51 -9.13 -4.82
CA GLY A 264 20.14 -7.91 -5.32
C GLY A 264 20.70 -7.03 -4.21
N ILE A 265 19.91 -6.74 -3.17
CA ILE A 265 20.38 -5.93 -2.04
C ILE A 265 21.47 -6.64 -1.24
N MET A 266 21.45 -7.97 -1.15
CA MET A 266 22.50 -8.74 -0.46
C MET A 266 23.82 -8.75 -1.25
N ILE A 267 23.79 -8.77 -2.58
CA ILE A 267 25.02 -8.62 -3.39
C ILE A 267 25.63 -7.24 -3.17
N LEU A 268 24.81 -6.18 -3.19
CA LEU A 268 25.27 -4.81 -2.91
C LEU A 268 25.89 -4.72 -1.51
N PHE A 269 25.20 -5.29 -0.52
CA PHE A 269 25.63 -5.26 0.87
C PHE A 269 26.94 -6.01 1.11
N THR A 270 27.09 -7.23 0.59
CA THR A 270 28.30 -8.05 0.78
C THR A 270 29.56 -7.41 0.21
N HIS A 271 29.44 -6.55 -0.80
CA HIS A 271 30.57 -5.85 -1.40
C HIS A 271 30.83 -4.47 -0.78
N THR A 272 29.80 -3.76 -0.35
CA THR A 272 29.94 -2.37 0.12
C THR A 272 29.85 -2.20 1.63
N GLY A 273 29.28 -3.19 2.34
CA GLY A 273 29.03 -3.15 3.78
C GLY A 273 27.92 -2.20 4.22
N THR A 274 27.12 -1.66 3.29
CA THR A 274 26.09 -0.66 3.60
C THR A 274 24.81 -0.87 2.79
N PHE A 275 23.69 -0.36 3.31
CA PHE A 275 22.41 -0.29 2.62
C PHE A 275 22.03 1.14 2.22
N ASP A 276 22.80 2.14 2.65
CA ASP A 276 22.49 3.57 2.43
C ASP A 276 22.75 3.97 0.98
N PHE A 277 21.78 4.65 0.36
CA PHE A 277 21.86 4.98 -1.07
C PHE A 277 23.02 5.91 -1.41
N ALA A 278 23.34 6.87 -0.54
CA ALA A 278 24.42 7.83 -0.82
C ALA A 278 25.78 7.14 -0.75
N GLN A 279 25.99 6.31 0.28
CA GLN A 279 27.21 5.52 0.42
C GLN A 279 27.35 4.46 -0.68
N LEU A 280 26.26 3.79 -1.05
CA LEU A 280 26.24 2.84 -2.16
C LEU A 280 26.62 3.52 -3.47
N THR A 281 26.04 4.69 -3.77
CA THR A 281 26.36 5.46 -4.98
C THR A 281 27.84 5.87 -5.01
N GLN A 282 28.38 6.33 -3.88
CA GLN A 282 29.80 6.66 -3.77
C GLN A 282 30.69 5.42 -4.00
N ALA A 283 30.32 4.28 -3.41
CA ALA A 283 31.08 3.04 -3.52
C ALA A 283 31.06 2.45 -4.95
N THR A 284 29.95 2.57 -5.67
CA THR A 284 29.80 2.02 -7.04
C THR A 284 30.41 2.90 -8.12
N THR A 285 30.47 4.22 -7.92
CA THR A 285 31.07 5.17 -8.87
C THR A 285 32.58 5.34 -8.71
N SER A 286 33.16 4.91 -7.59
CA SER A 286 34.60 5.06 -7.34
C SER A 286 35.43 4.15 -8.25
N PRO A 287 36.45 4.67 -8.99
CA PRO A 287 37.31 3.87 -9.86
C PRO A 287 38.09 2.76 -9.14
N THR A 288 38.29 2.90 -7.83
CA THR A 288 38.93 1.92 -6.95
C THR A 288 37.94 1.38 -5.89
N GLY A 289 36.63 1.52 -6.15
CA GLY A 289 35.57 1.08 -5.26
C GLY A 289 35.41 -0.45 -5.22
N PRO A 290 34.53 -0.97 -4.36
CA PRO A 290 34.34 -2.43 -4.20
C PRO A 290 33.88 -3.16 -5.46
N PHE A 291 33.30 -2.45 -6.42
CA PHE A 291 32.89 -2.98 -7.73
C PHE A 291 33.91 -2.70 -8.84
N ALA A 292 35.06 -2.09 -8.54
CA ALA A 292 36.11 -1.81 -9.52
C ALA A 292 36.57 -3.12 -10.19
N GLY A 293 36.38 -3.20 -11.52
CA GLY A 293 36.71 -4.38 -12.30
C GLY A 293 35.63 -5.47 -12.37
N ASN A 294 34.49 -5.32 -11.68
CA ASN A 294 33.36 -6.25 -11.75
C ASN A 294 32.01 -5.56 -12.03
N GLN A 295 31.99 -4.80 -13.12
CA GLN A 295 30.81 -4.08 -13.60
C GLN A 295 29.61 -5.01 -13.83
N THR A 296 29.86 -6.20 -14.38
CA THR A 296 28.82 -7.20 -14.65
C THR A 296 28.07 -7.60 -13.39
N LEU A 297 28.76 -7.76 -12.26
CA LEU A 297 28.11 -8.09 -10.99
C LEU A 297 27.20 -6.97 -10.51
N LEU A 298 27.60 -5.70 -10.66
CA LEU A 298 26.76 -4.55 -10.33
C LEU A 298 25.52 -4.50 -11.24
N THR A 299 25.68 -4.76 -12.54
CA THR A 299 24.55 -4.89 -13.49
C THR A 299 23.57 -5.98 -13.04
N VAL A 300 24.08 -7.16 -12.70
CA VAL A 300 23.26 -8.28 -12.22
C VAL A 300 22.55 -7.91 -10.92
N ALA A 301 23.25 -7.28 -9.96
CA ALA A 301 22.66 -6.84 -8.70
C ALA A 301 21.51 -5.85 -8.92
N MET A 302 21.67 -4.87 -9.82
CA MET A 302 20.62 -3.89 -10.12
C MET A 302 19.45 -4.49 -10.90
N ILE A 303 19.68 -5.45 -11.80
CA ILE A 303 18.60 -6.21 -12.45
C ILE A 303 17.82 -7.04 -11.42
N LEU A 304 18.51 -7.64 -10.45
CA LEU A 304 17.86 -8.39 -9.36
C LEU A 304 17.06 -7.45 -8.45
N VAL A 305 17.57 -6.25 -8.14
CA VAL A 305 16.80 -5.21 -7.45
C VAL A 305 15.55 -4.85 -8.28
N PHE A 306 15.68 -4.70 -9.60
CA PHE A 306 14.55 -4.45 -10.50
C PHE A 306 13.51 -5.58 -10.50
N CYS A 307 13.88 -6.84 -10.25
CA CYS A 307 12.88 -7.92 -10.11
C CYS A 307 11.85 -7.65 -9.01
N GLY A 308 12.22 -6.94 -7.94
CA GLY A 308 11.26 -6.45 -6.95
C GLY A 308 10.22 -5.53 -7.57
N ALA A 309 10.67 -4.54 -8.35
CA ALA A 309 9.79 -3.61 -9.05
C ALA A 309 8.89 -4.33 -10.07
N ILE A 310 9.39 -5.37 -10.75
CA ILE A 310 8.58 -6.20 -11.66
C ILE A 310 7.39 -6.80 -10.91
N GLY A 311 7.62 -7.37 -9.72
CA GLY A 311 6.56 -7.93 -8.88
C GLY A 311 5.53 -6.88 -8.45
N LYS A 312 5.96 -5.84 -7.73
CA LYS A 312 5.06 -4.82 -7.15
C LYS A 312 4.32 -3.98 -8.18
N SER A 313 4.94 -3.70 -9.32
CA SER A 313 4.34 -2.90 -10.39
C SER A 313 3.69 -3.74 -11.48
N ALA A 314 3.46 -5.04 -11.23
CA ALA A 314 2.77 -5.94 -12.14
C ALA A 314 3.34 -5.91 -13.58
N GLN A 315 4.68 -5.89 -13.69
CA GLN A 315 5.35 -5.94 -14.99
C GLN A 315 5.47 -7.38 -15.48
N VAL A 316 5.64 -7.57 -16.78
CA VAL A 316 5.91 -8.89 -17.35
C VAL A 316 7.20 -9.46 -16.75
N PRO A 317 7.20 -10.73 -16.24
CA PRO A 317 6.17 -11.77 -16.35
C PRO A 317 5.22 -11.93 -15.14
N LEU A 318 5.25 -11.02 -14.16
CA LEU A 318 4.51 -11.12 -12.90
C LEU A 318 3.22 -10.27 -12.89
N GLN A 319 2.67 -9.92 -14.06
CA GLN A 319 1.51 -9.03 -14.20
C GLN A 319 0.16 -9.64 -13.77
N THR A 320 0.07 -10.97 -13.67
CA THR A 320 -1.20 -11.71 -13.58
C THR A 320 -1.98 -11.48 -12.29
N TRP A 321 -1.35 -10.99 -11.22
CA TRP A 321 -2.03 -10.76 -9.96
C TRP A 321 -2.90 -9.51 -9.94
N LEU A 322 -2.56 -8.49 -10.74
CA LEU A 322 -3.25 -7.19 -10.66
C LEU A 322 -4.71 -7.27 -11.14
N PRO A 323 -5.04 -7.97 -12.25
CA PRO A 323 -6.44 -8.15 -12.64
C PRO A 323 -7.23 -8.97 -11.62
N SER A 324 -6.62 -9.99 -11.00
CA SER A 324 -7.25 -10.78 -9.93
C SER A 324 -7.50 -9.95 -8.67
N ALA A 325 -6.67 -8.94 -8.39
CA ALA A 325 -6.83 -8.07 -7.24
C ALA A 325 -8.11 -7.20 -7.28
N MET A 326 -8.81 -7.14 -8.43
CA MET A 326 -10.10 -6.44 -8.58
C MET A 326 -11.25 -7.05 -7.78
N GLU A 327 -11.08 -8.27 -7.27
CA GLU A 327 -12.05 -8.92 -6.39
C GLU A 327 -12.14 -8.26 -5.00
N GLY A 328 -11.15 -7.43 -4.65
CA GLY A 328 -11.19 -6.62 -3.43
C GLY A 328 -12.27 -5.52 -3.48
N PRO A 329 -12.54 -4.88 -2.33
CA PRO A 329 -13.44 -3.73 -2.25
C PRO A 329 -13.01 -2.60 -3.20
N THR A 330 -13.96 -1.93 -3.85
CA THR A 330 -13.66 -0.89 -4.84
C THR A 330 -12.73 0.23 -4.32
N PRO A 331 -12.84 0.72 -3.06
CA PRO A 331 -11.90 1.70 -2.53
C PRO A 331 -10.45 1.19 -2.45
N VAL A 332 -10.27 -0.12 -2.24
CA VAL A 332 -8.94 -0.76 -2.21
C VAL A 332 -8.29 -0.73 -3.59
N SER A 333 -9.05 -1.05 -4.64
CA SER A 333 -8.57 -0.96 -6.02
C SER A 333 -8.08 0.48 -6.30
N ALA A 334 -8.88 1.50 -5.97
CA ALA A 334 -8.46 2.90 -6.16
C ALA A 334 -7.12 3.21 -5.47
N LEU A 335 -6.94 2.74 -4.23
CA LEU A 335 -5.70 2.96 -3.47
C LEU A 335 -4.49 2.24 -4.07
N ILE A 336 -4.64 0.93 -4.37
CA ILE A 336 -3.56 0.06 -4.87
C ILE A 336 -3.10 0.49 -6.27
N HIS A 337 -4.02 0.85 -7.16
CA HIS A 337 -3.71 1.14 -8.58
C HIS A 337 -3.25 2.58 -8.84
N ALA A 338 -3.68 3.55 -8.04
CA ALA A 338 -3.36 4.95 -8.33
C ALA A 338 -2.02 5.41 -7.75
N ALA A 339 -1.80 5.21 -6.44
CA ALA A 339 -0.80 6.00 -5.71
C ALA A 339 0.24 5.20 -4.94
N THR A 340 0.13 3.87 -4.87
CA THR A 340 0.80 3.14 -3.79
C THR A 340 1.59 1.93 -4.28
N MET A 341 1.06 0.72 -4.11
CA MET A 341 1.77 -0.54 -4.31
C MET A 341 2.42 -0.62 -5.69
N VAL A 342 1.64 -0.30 -6.72
CA VAL A 342 2.15 -0.38 -8.10
C VAL A 342 3.11 0.77 -8.44
N ALA A 343 2.98 1.91 -7.76
CA ALA A 343 3.90 3.04 -7.90
C ALA A 343 5.21 2.82 -7.12
N ALA A 344 5.23 1.94 -6.11
CA ALA A 344 6.42 1.67 -5.30
C ALA A 344 7.60 1.12 -6.12
N GLY A 345 7.33 0.28 -7.13
CA GLY A 345 8.36 -0.19 -8.07
C GLY A 345 8.98 0.92 -8.90
N VAL A 346 8.16 1.80 -9.46
CA VAL A 346 8.62 2.98 -10.20
C VAL A 346 9.41 3.92 -9.29
N TYR A 347 8.90 4.18 -8.08
CA TYR A 347 9.56 5.01 -7.09
C TYR A 347 10.93 4.46 -6.69
N MET A 348 11.04 3.15 -6.43
CA MET A 348 12.31 2.51 -6.08
C MET A 348 13.34 2.65 -7.20
N VAL A 349 12.96 2.44 -8.47
CA VAL A 349 13.87 2.62 -9.61
C VAL A 349 14.29 4.09 -9.75
N ALA A 350 13.37 5.03 -9.60
CA ALA A 350 13.70 6.47 -9.61
C ALA A 350 14.63 6.86 -8.45
N ARG A 351 14.40 6.31 -7.25
CA ARG A 351 15.19 6.57 -6.04
C ARG A 351 16.61 6.02 -6.15
N THR A 352 16.77 4.88 -6.81
CA THR A 352 18.04 4.17 -6.98
C THR A 352 18.65 4.42 -8.35
N PHE A 353 18.17 5.44 -9.07
CA PHE A 353 18.63 5.77 -10.41
C PHE A 353 20.15 5.96 -10.52
N PRO A 354 20.85 6.63 -9.57
CA PRO A 354 22.31 6.72 -9.61
C PRO A 354 23.02 5.36 -9.59
N LEU A 355 22.42 4.36 -8.92
CA LEU A 355 22.95 2.99 -8.90
C LEU A 355 22.73 2.28 -10.24
N PHE A 356 21.57 2.48 -10.88
CA PHE A 356 21.33 1.99 -12.24
C PHE A 356 22.28 2.65 -13.26
N ALA A 357 22.56 3.94 -13.11
CA ALA A 357 23.55 4.65 -13.92
C ALA A 357 24.96 4.11 -13.71
N ALA A 358 25.35 3.86 -12.45
CA ALA A 358 26.62 3.24 -12.12
C ALA A 358 26.73 1.80 -12.64
N ALA A 359 25.64 1.04 -12.69
CA ALA A 359 25.58 -0.31 -13.24
C ALA A 359 25.72 -0.36 -14.78
N GLY A 360 25.52 0.77 -15.46
CA GLY A 360 25.70 0.89 -16.90
C GLY A 360 24.44 0.62 -17.72
N PRO A 361 24.52 0.77 -19.05
CA PRO A 361 23.35 0.89 -19.93
C PRO A 361 22.49 -0.37 -20.00
N GLN A 362 23.08 -1.55 -19.77
CA GLN A 362 22.38 -2.82 -19.83
C GLN A 362 21.25 -2.92 -18.78
N ALA A 363 21.46 -2.39 -17.58
CA ALA A 363 20.44 -2.41 -16.54
C ALA A 363 19.22 -1.56 -16.96
N PHE A 364 19.45 -0.37 -17.52
CA PHE A 364 18.39 0.49 -18.04
C PHE A 364 17.68 -0.08 -19.27
N GLN A 365 18.40 -0.76 -20.16
CA GLN A 365 17.80 -1.45 -21.30
C GLN A 365 16.82 -2.53 -20.85
N VAL A 366 17.14 -3.30 -19.80
CA VAL A 366 16.21 -4.28 -19.23
C VAL A 366 14.95 -3.59 -18.70
N VAL A 367 15.09 -2.47 -17.97
CA VAL A 367 13.94 -1.68 -17.49
C VAL A 367 13.07 -1.20 -18.66
N ALA A 368 13.68 -0.66 -19.71
CA ALA A 368 12.98 -0.17 -20.89
C ALA A 368 12.24 -1.28 -21.65
N TRP A 369 12.89 -2.43 -21.88
CA TRP A 369 12.29 -3.55 -22.58
C TRP A 369 11.14 -4.17 -21.81
N VAL A 370 11.32 -4.42 -20.51
CA VAL A 370 10.25 -4.96 -19.66
C VAL A 370 9.07 -4.00 -19.62
N GLY A 371 9.32 -2.69 -19.45
CA GLY A 371 8.27 -1.67 -19.47
C GLY A 371 7.54 -1.60 -20.82
N GLY A 372 8.28 -1.62 -21.93
CA GLY A 372 7.71 -1.51 -23.27
C GLY A 372 6.86 -2.73 -23.66
N ILE A 373 7.35 -3.94 -23.36
CA ILE A 373 6.59 -5.17 -23.55
C ILE A 373 5.32 -5.14 -22.69
N THR A 374 5.44 -4.76 -21.42
CA THR A 374 4.30 -4.65 -20.51
C THR A 374 3.26 -3.65 -20.99
N ALA A 375 3.70 -2.48 -21.47
CA ALA A 375 2.83 -1.42 -21.96
C ALA A 375 1.93 -1.89 -23.11
N ILE A 376 2.53 -2.53 -24.12
CA ILE A 376 1.82 -3.03 -25.30
C ILE A 376 0.96 -4.24 -24.94
N PHE A 377 1.52 -5.20 -24.22
CA PHE A 377 0.84 -6.44 -23.85
C PHE A 377 -0.41 -6.18 -23.00
N ALA A 378 -0.33 -5.29 -22.01
CA ALA A 378 -1.49 -4.96 -21.18
C ALA A 378 -2.54 -4.15 -21.94
N ALA A 379 -2.13 -3.24 -22.83
CA ALA A 379 -3.06 -2.47 -23.64
C ALA A 379 -3.90 -3.35 -24.57
N THR A 380 -3.29 -4.35 -25.23
CA THR A 380 -4.02 -5.26 -26.13
C THR A 380 -5.01 -6.14 -25.39
N ILE A 381 -4.65 -6.64 -24.19
CA ILE A 381 -5.57 -7.40 -23.35
C ILE A 381 -6.71 -6.51 -22.86
N GLY A 382 -6.42 -5.27 -22.46
CA GLY A 382 -7.43 -4.31 -22.00
C GLY A 382 -8.55 -4.03 -23.00
N LEU A 383 -8.26 -4.07 -24.31
CA LEU A 383 -9.25 -3.84 -25.38
C LEU A 383 -10.32 -4.93 -25.50
N VAL A 384 -10.04 -6.14 -25.01
CA VAL A 384 -10.95 -7.29 -25.10
C VAL A 384 -11.56 -7.66 -23.75
N GLN A 385 -11.27 -6.90 -22.68
CA GLN A 385 -11.90 -7.11 -21.38
C GLN A 385 -13.33 -6.59 -21.36
N THR A 386 -14.25 -7.40 -20.84
CA THR A 386 -15.67 -7.04 -20.65
C THR A 386 -15.95 -6.43 -19.27
N ASP A 387 -15.12 -6.75 -18.27
CA ASP A 387 -15.24 -6.23 -16.90
C ASP A 387 -14.56 -4.86 -16.76
N PHE A 388 -15.31 -3.86 -16.30
CA PHE A 388 -14.81 -2.49 -16.14
C PHE A 388 -13.61 -2.38 -15.18
N LYS A 389 -13.61 -3.12 -14.06
CA LYS A 389 -12.49 -3.07 -13.10
C LYS A 389 -11.22 -3.67 -13.71
N ARG A 390 -11.33 -4.78 -14.44
CA ARG A 390 -10.21 -5.40 -15.17
C ARG A 390 -9.68 -4.51 -16.28
N VAL A 391 -10.53 -3.81 -17.03
CA VAL A 391 -10.10 -2.80 -18.01
C VAL A 391 -9.20 -1.75 -17.34
N LEU A 392 -9.62 -1.21 -16.18
CA LEU A 392 -8.82 -0.25 -15.42
C LEU A 392 -7.52 -0.85 -14.88
N ALA A 393 -7.53 -2.13 -14.47
CA ALA A 393 -6.35 -2.86 -14.06
C ALA A 393 -5.31 -2.93 -15.19
N PHE A 394 -5.73 -3.36 -16.38
CA PHE A 394 -4.85 -3.44 -17.54
C PHE A 394 -4.39 -2.08 -18.05
N SER A 395 -5.25 -1.06 -17.97
CA SER A 395 -4.85 0.32 -18.20
C SER A 395 -3.71 0.74 -17.26
N THR A 396 -3.83 0.43 -15.96
CA THR A 396 -2.78 0.70 -14.96
C THR A 396 -1.49 -0.04 -15.27
N ILE A 397 -1.54 -1.34 -15.58
CA ILE A 397 -0.35 -2.12 -15.98
C ILE A 397 0.34 -1.46 -17.17
N SER A 398 -0.44 -1.02 -18.16
CA SER A 398 0.10 -0.38 -19.36
C SER A 398 0.77 0.96 -19.05
N GLN A 399 0.12 1.82 -18.25
CA GLN A 399 0.67 3.12 -17.85
C GLN A 399 1.95 2.98 -17.00
N LEU A 400 2.02 1.99 -16.12
CA LEU A 400 3.24 1.71 -15.38
C LEU A 400 4.36 1.21 -16.29
N GLY A 401 4.02 0.34 -17.25
CA GLY A 401 4.96 -0.06 -18.30
C GLY A 401 5.53 1.16 -19.03
N TYR A 402 4.68 2.13 -19.37
CA TYR A 402 5.09 3.40 -19.96
C TYR A 402 6.02 4.21 -19.04
N MET A 403 5.75 4.28 -17.74
CA MET A 403 6.65 4.92 -16.77
C MET A 403 8.03 4.24 -16.70
N PHE A 404 8.08 2.90 -16.74
CA PHE A 404 9.36 2.17 -16.79
C PHE A 404 10.11 2.40 -18.10
N VAL A 405 9.42 2.50 -19.24
CA VAL A 405 10.06 2.94 -20.49
C VAL A 405 10.71 4.30 -20.29
N GLY A 406 9.98 5.26 -19.73
CA GLY A 406 10.49 6.60 -19.42
C GLY A 406 11.76 6.57 -18.57
N LEU A 407 11.77 5.81 -17.47
CA LEU A 407 12.96 5.66 -16.62
C LEU A 407 14.11 4.93 -17.33
N GLY A 408 13.82 3.91 -18.13
CA GLY A 408 14.81 3.14 -18.87
C GLY A 408 15.50 3.96 -19.97
N ILE A 409 14.76 4.74 -20.75
CA ILE A 409 15.34 5.61 -21.78
C ILE A 409 16.02 6.84 -21.18
N ALA A 410 15.47 7.41 -20.10
CA ALA A 410 16.10 8.51 -19.40
C ALA A 410 17.48 8.10 -18.87
N GLY A 411 17.61 6.89 -18.35
CA GLY A 411 18.89 6.33 -17.90
C GLY A 411 19.98 6.26 -18.96
N SER A 412 19.60 6.07 -20.22
CA SER A 412 20.57 6.07 -21.33
C SER A 412 21.04 7.47 -21.76
N GLU A 413 20.30 8.54 -21.43
CA GLU A 413 20.59 9.90 -21.92
C GLU A 413 20.87 10.97 -20.83
N LEU A 414 20.34 10.83 -19.61
CA LEU A 414 20.27 11.90 -18.59
C LEU A 414 21.35 11.83 -17.48
N GLY A 415 22.34 10.94 -17.53
CA GLY A 415 23.38 10.88 -16.50
C GLY A 415 22.82 10.46 -15.11
N PRO A 416 23.05 11.18 -14.00
CA PRO A 416 22.70 10.71 -12.64
C PRO A 416 21.20 10.75 -12.26
N GLY A 417 20.31 11.23 -13.13
CA GLY A 417 18.86 11.02 -13.00
C GLY A 417 18.03 12.09 -12.28
N PRO A 418 16.70 11.88 -12.21
CA PRO A 418 15.78 12.88 -11.68
C PRO A 418 15.80 12.87 -10.14
N GLY A 419 16.47 13.85 -9.53
CA GLY A 419 16.39 14.11 -8.10
C GLY A 419 17.70 14.33 -7.35
N MET A 420 18.84 14.41 -8.05
CA MET A 420 20.10 14.89 -7.48
C MET A 420 20.64 16.08 -8.28
#